data_AF-A0A2M7XJ00-F1
#
_entry.id   AF-A0A2M7XJ00-F1
#
_cell.length_a   1.000
_cell.length_b   1.000
_cell.length_c   1.000
_cell.angle_alpha   90.00
_cell.angle_beta   90.00
_cell.angle_gamma   90.00
#
_symmetry.space_group_name_H-M   'P 1'
#
loop_
_entity.id
_entity.type
_entity.pdbx_description
1 polymer ?
#
loop_
_entity_poly.entity_id
_entity_poly.type
_entity_poly.pdbx_seq_one_letter_code
_entity_poly.pdbx_strand_id
1 'polypeptide(L)' 'MSPETLKILASALAIALGGIAPALSIGLIGMKAMEGIGRNPEAGGKLLVPMLLGMAFAEAIAIYALVVALIIQFVL' A
#
# COMPACT_ATOMS: atom_id res chain seq x y z
N MET A 1 1.81 -25.40 -18.57
CA MET A 1 2.75 -24.41 -18.00
C MET A 1 3.73 -25.16 -17.11
N SER A 2 5.00 -24.78 -17.07
CA SER A 2 5.94 -25.36 -16.11
C SER A 2 5.64 -24.82 -14.69
N PRO A 3 6.03 -25.56 -13.63
CA PRO A 3 5.89 -25.10 -12.25
C PRO A 3 6.54 -23.72 -12.00
N GLU A 4 7.67 -23.44 -12.65
CA GLU A 4 8.39 -22.15 -12.53
C GLU A 4 7.56 -21.00 -13.08
N THR A 5 6.92 -21.19 -14.25
CA THR A 5 6.05 -20.17 -14.82
C THR A 5 4.84 -19.88 -13.92
N LEU A 6 4.30 -20.92 -13.27
CA LEU A 6 3.19 -20.76 -12.33
C LEU A 6 3.61 -19.95 -11.09
N LYS A 7 4.80 -20.20 -10.55
CA LYS A 7 5.33 -19.45 -9.39
C LYS A 7 5.54 -17.98 -9.70
N ILE A 8 6.13 -17.67 -10.87
CA ILE A 8 6.32 -16.27 -11.32
C ILE A 8 4.97 -15.56 -11.47
N LEU A 9 3.98 -16.22 -12.08
CA LEU A 9 2.66 -15.64 -12.27
C LEU A 9 1.95 -15.42 -10.92
N ALA A 10 2.02 -16.39 -10.02
CA ALA A 10 1.41 -16.32 -8.70
C ALA A 10 2.04 -15.22 -7.82
N SER A 11 3.37 -15.10 -7.81
CA SER A 11 4.07 -14.04 -7.06
C SER A 11 3.75 -12.65 -7.63
N ALA A 12 3.72 -12.50 -8.96
CA ALA A 12 3.32 -11.25 -9.61
C ALA A 12 1.87 -10.85 -9.30
N LEU A 13 0.93 -11.81 -9.33
CA LEU A 13 -0.46 -11.55 -9.00
C LEU A 13 -0.66 -11.21 -7.52
N ALA A 14 0.05 -11.87 -6.61
CA ALA A 14 -0.03 -11.60 -5.19
C ALA A 14 0.33 -10.15 -4.86
N ILE A 15 1.45 -9.64 -5.40
CA ILE A 15 1.85 -8.26 -5.17
C ILE A 15 0.94 -7.26 -5.91
N ALA A 16 0.56 -7.56 -7.16
CA ALA A 16 -0.26 -6.66 -7.96
C ALA A 16 -1.64 -6.46 -7.33
N LEU A 17 -2.30 -7.53 -6.90
CA LEU A 17 -3.62 -7.45 -6.27
C LEU A 17 -3.54 -6.89 -4.85
N GLY A 18 -2.54 -7.33 -4.07
CA GLY A 18 -2.35 -6.88 -2.70
C GLY A 18 -1.94 -5.40 -2.59
N GLY A 19 -1.36 -4.82 -3.64
CA GLY A 19 -0.99 -3.40 -3.68
C GLY A 19 -2.14 -2.44 -4.02
N ILE A 20 -3.25 -2.91 -4.60
CA ILE A 20 -4.33 -2.02 -5.07
C ILE A 20 -5.02 -1.29 -3.92
N ALA A 21 -5.46 -2.02 -2.88
CA ALA A 21 -6.19 -1.43 -1.76
C ALA A 21 -5.33 -0.44 -0.94
N PRO A 22 -4.05 -0.74 -0.63
CA PRO A 22 -3.11 0.21 -0.02
C PRO A 22 -2.93 1.46 -0.86
N ALA A 23 -2.69 1.32 -2.17
CA ALA A 23 -2.48 2.46 -3.07
C ALA A 23 -3.69 3.40 -3.08
N LEU A 24 -4.91 2.85 -3.17
CA LEU A 24 -6.15 3.62 -3.12
C LEU A 24 -6.34 4.31 -1.76
N SER A 25 -6.05 3.60 -0.67
CA SER A 25 -6.18 4.13 0.69
C SER A 25 -5.22 5.29 0.94
N ILE A 26 -3.95 5.14 0.54
CA ILE A 26 -2.93 6.20 0.65
C ILE A 26 -3.33 7.41 -0.20
N GLY A 27 -3.78 7.18 -1.44
CA GLY A 27 -4.28 8.25 -2.31
C GLY A 27 -5.45 9.02 -1.67
N LEU A 28 -6.41 8.30 -1.07
CA LEU A 28 -7.55 8.92 -0.38
C LEU A 28 -7.13 9.69 0.87
N ILE A 29 -6.24 9.13 1.70
CA ILE A 29 -5.71 9.79 2.89
C ILE A 29 -5.00 11.09 2.50
N GLY A 30 -4.13 11.04 1.49
CA GLY A 30 -3.42 12.21 0.98
C GLY A 30 -4.37 13.27 0.43
N MET A 31 -5.36 12.88 -0.38
CA MET A 31 -6.37 13.80 -0.91
C MET A 31 -7.14 14.49 0.21
N LYS A 32 -7.59 13.75 1.23
CA LYS A 32 -8.34 14.33 2.36
C LYS A 32 -7.49 15.23 3.24
N ALA A 33 -6.21 14.92 3.41
CA ALA A 33 -5.28 15.82 4.08
C ALA A 33 -5.11 17.13 3.30
N MET A 34 -4.94 17.07 1.97
CA MET A 34 -4.81 18.27 1.13
C MET A 34 -6.09 19.11 1.12
N GLU A 35 -7.27 18.50 1.06
CA GLU A 35 -8.55 19.20 1.21
C GLU A 35 -8.63 19.93 2.56
N GLY A 36 -8.19 19.27 3.65
CA GLY A 36 -8.15 19.85 4.99
C GLY A 36 -7.21 21.06 5.09
N ILE A 37 -6.02 20.95 4.52
CA ILE A 37 -5.02 22.04 4.48
C ILE A 37 -5.52 23.19 3.60
N GLY A 38 -6.12 22.91 2.46
CA GLY A 38 -6.69 23.93 1.57
C GLY A 38 -7.80 24.75 2.23
N ARG A 39 -8.59 24.12 3.14
CA ARG A 39 -9.62 24.81 3.93
C ARG A 39 -9.06 25.56 5.13
N ASN A 40 -8.03 25.03 5.78
CA ASN A 40 -7.35 25.67 6.89
C ASN A 40 -5.82 25.46 6.78
N PRO A 41 -5.08 26.43 6.23
CA PRO A 41 -3.63 26.32 6.05
C PRO A 41 -2.86 26.07 7.35
N GLU A 42 -3.35 26.60 8.48
CA GLU A 42 -2.72 26.42 9.80
C GLU A 42 -2.84 24.98 10.32
N ALA A 43 -3.73 24.16 9.75
CA ALA A 43 -3.89 22.77 10.14
C ALA A 43 -2.78 21.85 9.59
N GLY A 44 -1.95 22.31 8.63
CA GLY A 44 -0.94 21.48 7.97
C GLY A 44 0.00 20.75 8.93
N GLY A 45 0.55 21.45 9.92
CA GLY A 45 1.42 20.83 10.93
C GLY A 45 0.70 19.80 11.81
N LYS A 46 -0.58 20.03 12.10
CA LYS A 46 -1.40 19.13 12.94
C LYS A 46 -1.87 17.89 12.18
N LEU A 47 -2.03 17.98 10.85
CA LEU A 47 -2.46 16.89 9.99
C LEU A 47 -1.34 15.95 9.56
N LEU A 48 -0.09 16.43 9.52
CA LEU A 48 1.05 15.65 9.03
C LEU A 48 1.22 14.30 9.73
N VAL A 49 1.28 14.31 11.06
CA VAL A 49 1.50 13.09 11.86
C VAL A 49 0.36 12.08 11.71
N PRO A 50 -0.93 12.42 11.92
CA PRO A 50 -2.02 11.46 11.73
C PRO A 50 -2.15 10.99 10.28
N MET A 51 -1.88 11.85 9.29
CA MET A 51 -1.84 11.46 7.87
C MET A 51 -0.78 10.39 7.62
N LEU A 52 0.47 10.62 8.05
CA LEU A 52 1.56 9.66 7.88
C LEU A 52 1.29 8.35 8.61
N LEU A 53 0.72 8.41 9.82
CA LEU A 53 0.35 7.21 10.57
C LEU A 53 -0.72 6.39 9.83
N GLY A 54 -1.75 7.05 9.30
CA GLY A 54 -2.77 6.40 8.47
C GLY A 54 -2.18 5.77 7.21
N MET A 55 -1.29 6.48 6.51
CA MET A 55 -0.59 5.96 5.33
C MET A 55 0.30 4.76 5.68
N ALA A 56 1.03 4.80 6.80
CA ALA A 56 1.87 3.70 7.24
C ALA A 56 1.05 2.43 7.57
N PHE A 57 -0.12 2.59 8.20
CA PHE A 57 -1.02 1.46 8.43
C PHE A 57 -1.63 0.89 7.14
N ALA A 58 -1.95 1.75 6.18
CA ALA A 58 -2.37 1.29 4.86
C ALA A 58 -1.24 0.53 4.13
N GLU A 59 -0.01 1.04 4.20
CA GLU A 59 1.17 0.44 3.59
C GLU A 59 1.51 -0.94 4.19
N ALA A 60 1.24 -1.15 5.48
CA ALA A 60 1.47 -2.45 6.13
C ALA A 60 0.76 -3.61 5.41
N ILE A 61 -0.40 -3.35 4.79
CA ILE A 61 -1.13 -4.34 4.00
C ILE A 61 -0.37 -4.69 2.71
N ALA A 62 0.23 -3.69 2.04
CA ALA A 62 1.08 -3.91 0.86
C ALA A 62 2.33 -4.73 1.22
N ILE A 63 2.92 -4.46 2.40
CA ILE A 63 4.06 -5.22 2.91
C ILE A 63 3.70 -6.70 3.11
N TYR A 64 2.52 -7.02 3.64
CA TYR A 64 2.09 -8.41 3.75
C TYR A 64 1.94 -9.09 2.38
N ALA A 65 1.42 -8.38 1.37
CA ALA A 65 1.35 -8.90 0.01
C ALA A 65 2.75 -9.14 -0.60
N LEU A 66 3.69 -8.23 -0.35
CA LEU A 66 5.09 -8.40 -0.75
C LEU A 66 5.72 -9.63 -0.08
N VAL A 67 5.53 -9.80 1.23
CA VAL A 67 6.05 -10.97 1.96
C VAL A 67 5.50 -12.26 1.38
N VAL A 68 4.20 -12.33 1.08
CA VAL A 68 3.58 -13.51 0.46
C VAL A 68 4.16 -13.76 -0.94
N ALA A 69 4.34 -12.71 -1.76
CA ALA A 69 4.94 -12.85 -3.08
C ALA A 69 6.38 -13.38 -3.03
N LEU A 70 7.18 -12.91 -2.06
CA LEU A 70 8.55 -13.39 -1.84
C LEU A 70 8.57 -14.85 -1.36
N ILE A 71 7.64 -15.25 -0.48
CA ILE A 71 7.51 -16.64 -0.03
C ILE A 71 7.18 -17.56 -1.21
N ILE A 72 6.25 -17.17 -2.09
CA ILE A 72 5.90 -17.94 -3.29
C ILE A 72 7.10 -18.07 -4.24
N GLN A 73 7.90 -17.03 -4.36
CA GLN A 73 9.00 -17.00 -5.33
C GLN A 73 10.25 -17.76 -4.86
N PHE A 74 10.57 -17.67 -3.56
CA PHE A 74 11.89 -18.08 -3.04
C PHE A 74 11.86 -19.19 -1.99
N VAL A 75 10.70 -19.49 -1.41
CA VAL A 75 10.59 -20.45 -0.29
C VAL A 75 9.80 -21.69 -0.69
N LEU A 76 8.57 -21.48 -1.18
CA LEU A 76 7.83 -22.49 -1.94
C LEU A 76 8.50 -22.68 -3.29
#